data_AF-A0A9D6RX96-F1
#
_entry.id   AF-A0A9D6RX96-F1
#
_cell.length_a   1.000
_cell.length_b   1.000
_cell.length_c   1.000
_cell.angle_alpha   90.00
_cell.angle_beta   90.00
_cell.angle_gamma   90.00
#
_symmetry.space_group_name_H-M   'P 1'
#
loop_
_entity.id
_entity.type
_entity.pdbx_description
1 polymer ?
#
loop_
_entity_poly.entity_id
_entity_poly.type
_entity_poly.pdbx_seq_one_letter_code
_entity_poly.pdbx_strand_id
1 'polypeptide(L)'
;MAQKPQPVTQLEFARSGVITDAMKRVAERERLDPELIRAEIARGRLIIPANIHHLAESLDPMGIGIVCSVKINANMGNSAVTSDIEEELKKLHMAVHYGSDTVMDLSTGGNIPEIRKALIAKSPVPLGTVPIYEAVTRVKRVEDLTPELLLAVITEQAEQGVDYMTIHAGIL
;
A
#
# COMPACT_ATOMS: atom_id res chain seq x y z
N MET A 1 22.80 -21.85 17.61
CA MET A 1 21.55 -21.90 16.81
C MET A 1 21.28 -20.48 16.35
N ALA A 2 21.15 -20.22 15.05
CA ALA A 2 20.81 -18.88 14.57
C ALA A 2 19.40 -18.52 15.08
N GLN A 3 19.27 -17.34 15.69
CA GLN A 3 17.99 -16.83 16.16
C GLN A 3 17.09 -16.65 14.92
N LYS A 4 15.88 -17.24 14.94
CA LYS A 4 14.94 -17.03 13.83
C LYS A 4 14.66 -15.52 13.71
N PRO A 5 14.67 -14.95 12.49
CA PRO A 5 14.36 -13.54 12.30
C PRO A 5 12.98 -13.24 12.89
N GLN A 6 12.87 -12.09 13.55
CA GLN A 6 11.62 -11.64 14.13
C GLN A 6 10.61 -11.35 13.00
N PRO A 7 9.36 -11.85 13.09
CA PRO A 7 8.33 -11.57 12.11
C PRO A 7 8.11 -10.05 11.93
N VAL A 8 7.98 -9.60 10.70
CA VAL A 8 7.66 -8.19 10.36
C VAL A 8 6.34 -8.11 9.60
N THR A 9 6.13 -9.01 8.64
CA THR A 9 4.93 -9.02 7.80
C THR A 9 3.78 -9.77 8.45
N GLN A 10 2.55 -9.41 8.07
CA GLN A 10 1.35 -10.13 8.53
C GLN A 10 1.39 -11.62 8.16
N LEU A 11 2.02 -11.98 7.03
CA LEU A 11 2.23 -13.37 6.62
C LEU A 11 3.13 -14.14 7.59
N GLU A 12 4.23 -13.53 8.04
CA GLU A 12 5.16 -14.15 9.00
C GLU A 12 4.52 -14.29 10.39
N PHE A 13 3.80 -13.26 10.85
CA PHE A 13 3.03 -13.35 12.09
C PHE A 13 1.98 -14.46 12.00
N ALA A 14 1.21 -14.51 10.92
CA ALA A 14 0.20 -15.53 10.73
C ALA A 14 0.78 -16.95 10.73
N ARG A 15 1.89 -17.18 10.02
CA ARG A 15 2.58 -18.48 9.96
C ARG A 15 3.25 -18.88 11.28
N SER A 16 3.57 -17.91 12.14
CA SER A 16 4.04 -18.19 13.50
C SER A 16 2.92 -18.40 14.52
N GLY A 17 1.65 -18.37 14.09
CA GLY A 17 0.49 -18.58 14.95
C GLY A 17 0.08 -17.34 15.76
N VAL A 18 0.65 -16.17 15.43
CA VAL A 18 0.39 -14.91 16.12
C VAL A 18 -0.77 -14.18 15.45
N ILE A 19 -1.77 -13.78 16.24
CA ILE A 19 -2.85 -12.89 15.82
C ILE A 19 -2.44 -11.45 16.18
N THR A 20 -2.17 -10.62 15.18
CA THR A 20 -1.79 -9.21 15.36
C THR A 20 -3.02 -8.33 15.58
N ASP A 21 -2.81 -7.09 16.03
CA ASP A 21 -3.89 -6.12 16.18
C ASP A 21 -4.51 -5.73 14.82
N ALA A 22 -3.72 -5.73 13.74
CA ALA A 22 -4.25 -5.54 12.39
C ALA A 22 -5.21 -6.69 11.99
N MET A 23 -4.89 -7.94 12.34
CA MET A 23 -5.80 -9.07 12.11
C MET A 23 -7.08 -8.96 12.92
N LYS A 24 -7.00 -8.56 14.19
CA LYS A 24 -8.18 -8.31 15.04
C LYS A 24 -9.05 -7.21 14.45
N ARG A 25 -8.44 -6.09 14.00
CA ARG A 25 -9.16 -4.96 13.40
C ARG A 25 -9.91 -5.37 12.14
N VAL A 26 -9.28 -6.16 11.26
CA VAL A 26 -9.94 -6.71 10.07
C VAL A 26 -11.07 -7.67 10.45
N ALA A 27 -10.86 -8.53 11.44
CA ALA A 27 -11.88 -9.46 11.93
C ALA A 27 -13.12 -8.72 12.46
N GLU A 28 -12.93 -7.65 13.23
CA GLU A 28 -14.01 -6.80 13.73
C GLU A 28 -14.79 -6.15 12.58
N ARG A 29 -14.09 -5.57 11.60
CA ARG A 29 -14.71 -4.91 10.43
C ARG A 29 -15.57 -5.86 9.61
N GLU A 30 -15.06 -7.07 9.38
CA GLU A 30 -15.73 -8.10 8.57
C GLU A 30 -16.72 -8.95 9.38
N ARG A 31 -16.77 -8.80 10.70
CA ARG A 31 -17.53 -9.66 11.64
C ARG A 31 -17.16 -11.14 11.50
N LEU A 32 -15.86 -11.41 11.41
CA LEU A 32 -15.28 -12.75 11.29
C LEU A 32 -14.47 -13.10 12.54
N ASP A 33 -14.12 -14.38 12.68
CA ASP A 33 -13.21 -14.84 13.73
C ASP A 33 -11.77 -14.38 13.40
N PRO A 34 -11.03 -13.75 14.35
CA PRO A 34 -9.62 -13.41 14.15
C PRO A 34 -8.72 -14.59 13.77
N GLU A 35 -9.05 -15.80 14.23
CA GLU A 35 -8.34 -17.02 13.87
C GLU A 35 -8.58 -17.41 12.39
N LEU A 36 -9.79 -17.16 11.85
CA LEU A 36 -10.05 -17.32 10.42
C LEU A 36 -9.20 -16.35 9.60
N ILE A 37 -9.10 -15.09 10.02
CA ILE A 37 -8.25 -14.08 9.37
C ILE A 37 -6.78 -14.54 9.37
N ARG A 38 -6.25 -14.92 10.52
CA ARG A 38 -4.87 -15.43 10.66
C ARG A 38 -4.64 -16.66 9.77
N ALA A 39 -5.57 -17.61 9.77
CA ALA A 39 -5.44 -18.83 8.97
C ALA A 39 -5.44 -18.55 7.46
N GLU A 40 -6.30 -17.64 6.98
CA GLU A 40 -6.34 -17.22 5.57
C GLU A 40 -5.07 -16.49 5.12
N ILE A 41 -4.50 -15.66 6.00
CA ILE A 41 -3.20 -15.02 5.76
C ILE A 41 -2.09 -16.06 5.69
N ALA A 42 -2.02 -16.99 6.64
CA ALA A 42 -0.95 -17.99 6.70
C ALA A 42 -0.88 -18.86 5.43
N ARG A 43 -2.04 -19.15 4.82
CA ARG A 43 -2.18 -19.90 3.56
C ARG A 43 -2.15 -19.05 2.30
N GLY A 44 -1.96 -17.73 2.41
CA GLY A 44 -1.80 -16.81 1.27
C GLY A 44 -3.08 -16.51 0.49
N ARG A 45 -4.24 -16.64 1.13
CA ARG A 45 -5.56 -16.38 0.51
C ARG A 45 -6.24 -15.09 1.00
N LEU A 46 -5.63 -14.44 1.99
CA LEU A 46 -5.98 -13.11 2.46
C LEU A 46 -4.69 -12.31 2.69
N ILE A 47 -4.71 -11.04 2.34
CA ILE A 47 -3.63 -10.09 2.68
C ILE A 47 -4.20 -8.93 3.50
N ILE A 48 -3.33 -8.33 4.32
CA ILE A 48 -3.57 -7.04 4.96
C ILE A 48 -2.41 -6.13 4.52
N PRO A 49 -2.62 -5.26 3.52
CA PRO A 49 -1.62 -4.26 3.13
C PRO A 49 -1.49 -3.24 4.26
N ALA A 50 -0.40 -3.34 5.01
CA ALA A 50 -0.16 -2.51 6.19
C ALA A 50 1.33 -2.31 6.38
N ASN A 51 1.90 -1.37 5.64
CA ASN A 51 3.26 -0.93 5.85
C ASN A 51 3.40 -0.37 7.28
N ILE A 52 4.49 -0.71 7.96
CA ILE A 52 4.72 -0.31 9.36
C ILE A 52 4.69 1.22 9.57
N HIS A 53 5.12 2.00 8.58
CA HIS A 53 5.12 3.46 8.68
C HIS A 53 3.70 4.03 8.58
N HIS A 54 2.90 3.51 7.65
CA HIS A 54 1.52 3.95 7.49
C HIS A 54 0.61 3.46 8.61
N LEU A 55 0.83 2.23 9.08
CA LEU A 55 0.15 1.63 10.23
C LEU A 55 0.40 2.38 11.54
N ALA A 56 1.58 2.97 11.70
CA ALA A 56 1.93 3.80 12.85
C ALA A 56 1.29 5.20 12.82
N GLU A 57 0.75 5.61 11.67
CA GLU A 57 0.18 6.94 11.46
C GLU A 57 -1.35 6.89 11.33
N SER A 58 -1.85 6.77 10.10
CA SER A 58 -3.26 7.04 9.80
C SER A 58 -4.04 5.83 9.29
N LEU A 59 -3.36 4.74 8.93
CA LEU A 59 -4.00 3.56 8.34
C LEU A 59 -4.93 2.85 9.33
N ASP A 60 -6.16 2.60 8.88
CA ASP A 60 -7.10 1.68 9.55
C ASP A 60 -7.15 0.35 8.77
N PRO A 61 -6.52 -0.73 9.28
CA PRO A 61 -6.28 -1.98 8.55
C PRO A 61 -7.48 -2.59 7.83
N MET A 62 -7.25 -3.06 6.61
CA MET A 62 -8.25 -3.71 5.75
C MET A 62 -7.77 -5.06 5.24
N GLY A 63 -8.68 -6.05 5.18
CA GLY A 63 -8.41 -7.37 4.63
C GLY A 63 -8.86 -7.49 3.18
N ILE A 64 -8.02 -8.05 2.32
CA ILE A 64 -8.35 -8.38 0.93
C ILE A 64 -8.21 -9.89 0.76
N GLY A 65 -9.34 -10.57 0.55
CA GLY A 65 -9.39 -12.02 0.39
C GLY A 65 -10.82 -12.53 0.25
N ILE A 66 -10.99 -13.77 -0.21
CA ILE A 66 -12.31 -14.33 -0.57
C ILE A 66 -13.28 -14.47 0.61
N VAL A 67 -12.78 -14.49 1.84
CA VAL A 67 -13.61 -14.56 3.06
C VAL A 67 -14.12 -13.18 3.50
N CYS A 68 -13.47 -12.10 3.05
CA CYS A 68 -13.89 -10.72 3.33
C CYS A 68 -14.91 -10.26 2.29
N SER A 69 -15.58 -9.16 2.58
CA SER A 69 -16.34 -8.41 1.58
C SER A 69 -15.45 -8.01 0.37
N VAL A 70 -16.06 -7.88 -0.80
CA VAL A 70 -15.36 -7.41 -2.01
C VAL A 70 -14.87 -5.97 -1.76
N LYS A 71 -13.61 -5.71 -2.13
CA LYS A 71 -12.96 -4.41 -1.95
C LYS A 71 -12.85 -3.68 -3.29
N ILE A 72 -12.99 -2.35 -3.26
CA ILE A 72 -12.82 -1.48 -4.42
C ILE A 72 -11.64 -0.52 -4.23
N ASN A 73 -10.98 -0.18 -5.33
CA ASN A 73 -9.86 0.74 -5.36
C ASN A 73 -10.19 1.98 -6.20
N ALA A 74 -9.81 3.16 -5.71
CA ALA A 74 -9.85 4.40 -6.47
C ALA A 74 -8.44 4.83 -6.88
N ASN A 75 -8.26 5.09 -8.18
CA ASN A 75 -7.02 5.65 -8.69
C ASN A 75 -7.07 7.19 -8.61
N MET A 76 -5.99 7.78 -8.12
CA MET A 76 -5.77 9.21 -8.02
C MET A 76 -4.37 9.55 -8.53
N GLY A 77 -3.98 10.81 -8.47
CA GLY A 77 -2.65 11.24 -8.86
C GLY A 77 -2.67 12.52 -9.68
N ASN A 78 -1.58 13.26 -9.57
CA ASN A 78 -1.36 14.45 -10.37
C ASN A 78 -0.90 14.11 -11.80
N SER A 79 -1.03 15.08 -12.69
CA SER A 79 -0.47 15.00 -14.04
C SER A 79 0.51 16.14 -14.26
N ALA A 80 1.33 16.04 -15.31
CA ALA A 80 2.25 17.13 -15.70
C ALA A 80 1.55 18.46 -16.00
N VAL A 81 0.22 18.46 -16.16
CA VAL A 81 -0.57 19.62 -16.57
C VAL A 81 -1.38 20.21 -15.41
N THR A 82 -1.71 19.42 -14.38
CA THR A 82 -2.65 19.82 -13.31
C THR A 82 -2.42 19.08 -11.98
N SER A 83 -2.90 19.70 -10.91
CA SER A 83 -3.05 19.20 -9.53
C SER A 83 -1.86 19.45 -8.59
N ASP A 84 -2.19 20.07 -7.46
CA ASP A 84 -1.32 20.30 -6.31
C ASP A 84 -1.68 19.37 -5.13
N ILE A 85 -0.95 19.48 -4.03
CA ILE A 85 -1.17 18.65 -2.83
C ILE A 85 -2.61 18.80 -2.30
N GLU A 86 -3.19 19.99 -2.33
CA GLU A 86 -4.54 20.21 -1.79
C GLU A 86 -5.61 19.52 -2.64
N GLU A 87 -5.46 19.55 -3.96
CA GLU A 87 -6.37 18.88 -4.87
C GLU A 87 -6.29 17.35 -4.72
N GLU A 88 -5.09 16.77 -4.60
CA GLU A 88 -4.93 15.33 -4.37
C GLU A 88 -5.50 14.91 -3.01
N LEU A 89 -5.35 15.72 -1.96
CA LEU A 89 -6.00 15.48 -0.66
C LEU A 89 -7.52 15.54 -0.74
N LYS A 90 -8.09 16.45 -1.55
CA LYS A 90 -9.54 16.49 -1.81
C LYS A 90 -10.01 15.23 -2.53
N LYS A 91 -9.24 14.73 -3.51
CA LYS A 91 -9.54 13.45 -4.20
C LYS A 91 -9.51 12.28 -3.22
N LEU A 92 -8.50 12.20 -2.35
CA LEU A 92 -8.40 11.18 -1.31
C LEU A 92 -9.62 11.19 -0.40
N HIS A 93 -9.97 12.36 0.14
CA HIS A 93 -11.16 12.50 0.98
C HIS A 93 -12.42 12.06 0.22
N MET A 94 -12.59 12.49 -1.03
CA MET A 94 -13.75 12.14 -1.85
C MET A 94 -13.86 10.63 -2.08
N ALA A 95 -12.76 9.98 -2.44
CA ALA A 95 -12.71 8.55 -2.71
C ALA A 95 -13.08 7.74 -1.46
N VAL A 96 -12.48 8.07 -0.31
CA VAL A 96 -12.77 7.39 0.97
C VAL A 96 -14.21 7.67 1.41
N HIS A 97 -14.68 8.92 1.28
CA HIS A 97 -16.05 9.30 1.65
C HIS A 97 -17.12 8.50 0.90
N TYR A 98 -16.89 8.21 -0.38
CA TYR A 98 -17.79 7.40 -1.20
C TYR A 98 -17.51 5.89 -1.17
N GLY A 99 -16.63 5.44 -0.26
CA GLY A 99 -16.48 4.01 0.07
C GLY A 99 -15.34 3.29 -0.64
N SER A 100 -14.31 4.01 -1.11
CA SER A 100 -13.10 3.35 -1.60
C SER A 100 -12.37 2.63 -0.47
N ASP A 101 -12.09 1.34 -0.63
CA ASP A 101 -11.42 0.51 0.39
C ASP A 101 -9.89 0.63 0.35
N THR A 102 -9.35 0.95 -0.81
CA THR A 102 -7.95 1.29 -1.03
C THR A 102 -7.86 2.46 -2.00
N VAL A 103 -6.72 3.11 -2.05
CA VAL A 103 -6.41 4.09 -3.08
C VAL A 103 -5.07 3.78 -3.74
N MET A 104 -4.86 4.28 -4.95
CA MET A 104 -3.55 4.30 -5.58
C MET A 104 -3.15 5.70 -5.99
N ASP A 105 -1.92 6.08 -5.66
CA ASP A 105 -1.27 7.26 -6.21
C ASP A 105 -0.57 6.88 -7.52
N LEU A 106 -1.14 7.33 -8.63
CA LEU A 106 -0.63 7.15 -9.99
C LEU A 106 -0.04 8.44 -10.56
N SER A 107 0.40 9.35 -9.68
CA SER A 107 1.01 10.62 -10.05
C SER A 107 2.16 10.46 -11.04
N THR A 108 2.19 11.32 -12.05
CA THR A 108 3.24 11.38 -13.09
C THR A 108 3.81 12.79 -13.28
N GLY A 109 3.28 13.78 -12.54
CA GLY A 109 3.69 15.17 -12.62
C GLY A 109 4.90 15.50 -11.73
N GLY A 110 5.06 16.79 -11.42
CA GLY A 110 6.07 17.25 -10.47
C GLY A 110 5.74 16.86 -9.02
N ASN A 111 6.75 16.89 -8.15
CA ASN A 111 6.62 16.74 -6.69
C ASN A 111 5.92 15.46 -6.20
N ILE A 112 6.00 14.36 -6.96
CA ILE A 112 5.43 13.05 -6.59
C ILE A 112 5.77 12.65 -5.14
N PRO A 113 7.03 12.74 -4.66
CA PRO A 113 7.36 12.33 -3.30
C PRO A 113 6.63 13.14 -2.22
N GLU A 114 6.46 14.45 -2.41
CA GLU A 114 5.83 15.33 -1.43
C GLU A 114 4.32 15.11 -1.38
N ILE A 115 3.68 14.98 -2.56
CA ILE A 115 2.26 14.67 -2.68
C ILE A 115 1.95 13.33 -2.02
N ARG A 116 2.74 12.29 -2.33
CA ARG A 116 2.55 10.96 -1.76
C ARG A 116 2.69 10.94 -0.25
N LYS A 117 3.70 11.62 0.31
CA LYS A 117 3.86 11.76 1.78
C LYS A 117 2.63 12.42 2.41
N ALA A 118 2.10 13.48 1.80
CA ALA A 118 0.90 14.14 2.28
C ALA A 118 -0.34 13.22 2.22
N LEU A 119 -0.47 12.42 1.15
CA LEU A 119 -1.53 11.42 1.00
C LEU A 119 -1.44 10.33 2.08
N ILE A 120 -0.27 9.72 2.28
CA ILE A 120 -0.06 8.66 3.28
C ILE A 120 -0.36 9.16 4.70
N ALA A 121 0.08 10.38 5.04
CA ALA A 121 -0.18 10.97 6.35
C ALA A 121 -1.68 11.23 6.64
N LYS A 122 -2.53 11.20 5.61
CA LYS A 122 -3.97 11.48 5.70
C LYS A 122 -4.87 10.33 5.28
N SER A 123 -4.33 9.24 4.75
CA SER A 123 -5.10 8.14 4.17
C SER A 123 -5.49 7.12 5.23
N PRO A 124 -6.77 6.99 5.61
CA PRO A 124 -7.19 5.93 6.52
C PRO A 124 -7.24 4.55 5.86
N VAL A 125 -7.00 4.47 4.55
CA VAL A 125 -7.07 3.25 3.75
C VAL A 125 -5.71 2.94 3.12
N PRO A 126 -5.42 1.67 2.76
CA PRO A 126 -4.17 1.32 2.13
C PRO A 126 -3.90 2.12 0.86
N LEU A 127 -2.67 2.61 0.73
CA LEU A 127 -2.20 3.37 -0.43
C LEU A 127 -1.22 2.53 -1.25
N GLY A 128 -1.57 2.32 -2.52
CA GLY A 128 -0.72 1.65 -3.49
C GLY A 128 -0.06 2.58 -4.49
N THR A 129 0.99 2.09 -5.14
CA THR A 129 1.70 2.80 -6.22
C THR A 129 2.09 1.88 -7.36
N VAL A 130 2.61 2.48 -8.42
CA VAL A 130 3.35 1.79 -9.49
C VAL A 130 4.77 2.39 -9.55
N PRO A 131 5.78 1.82 -8.87
CA PRO A 131 7.10 2.44 -8.73
C PRO A 131 7.77 2.85 -10.05
N ILE A 132 7.47 2.15 -11.15
CA ILE A 132 8.02 2.48 -12.47
C ILE A 132 7.59 3.87 -12.98
N TYR A 133 6.43 4.38 -12.59
CA TYR A 133 5.94 5.69 -13.05
C TYR A 133 6.85 6.80 -12.54
N GLU A 134 7.24 6.74 -11.27
CA GLU A 134 8.19 7.68 -10.69
C GLU A 134 9.62 7.42 -11.19
N ALA A 135 10.03 6.17 -11.40
CA ALA A 135 11.35 5.88 -11.96
C ALA A 135 11.53 6.53 -13.35
N VAL A 136 10.49 6.49 -14.19
CA VAL A 136 10.50 7.12 -15.52
C VAL A 136 10.63 8.64 -15.46
N THR A 137 10.08 9.31 -14.44
CA THR A 137 10.22 10.77 -14.29
C THR A 137 11.62 11.19 -13.82
N ARG A 138 12.42 10.26 -13.30
CA ARG A 138 13.81 10.49 -12.85
C ARG A 138 14.85 10.31 -13.96
N VAL A 139 14.44 9.93 -15.17
CA VAL A 139 15.32 9.74 -16.33
C VAL A 139 14.90 10.64 -17.49
N LYS A 140 15.85 10.93 -18.41
CA LYS A 140 15.54 11.70 -19.63
C LYS A 140 14.91 10.83 -20.70
N ARG A 141 15.35 9.57 -20.80
CA ARG A 141 14.85 8.59 -21.75
C ARG A 141 14.52 7.30 -21.02
N VAL A 142 13.50 6.58 -21.49
CA VAL A 142 13.09 5.30 -20.89
C VAL A 142 14.22 4.28 -20.91
N GLU A 143 15.10 4.32 -21.92
CA GLU A 143 16.25 3.42 -22.01
C GLU A 143 17.33 3.66 -20.95
N ASP A 144 17.29 4.82 -20.26
CA ASP A 144 18.22 5.13 -19.18
C ASP A 144 17.77 4.54 -17.83
N LEU A 145 16.61 3.86 -17.77
CA LEU A 145 16.16 3.17 -16.56
C LEU A 145 17.11 2.03 -16.19
N THR A 146 17.48 1.97 -14.91
CA THR A 146 18.30 0.88 -14.39
C THR A 146 17.57 0.15 -13.24
N PRO A 147 17.91 -1.13 -12.99
CA PRO A 147 17.41 -1.86 -11.83
C PRO A 147 17.68 -1.14 -10.50
N GLU A 148 18.85 -0.51 -10.36
CA GLU A 148 19.26 0.22 -9.15
C GLU A 148 18.35 1.43 -8.92
N LEU A 149 17.99 2.16 -9.98
CA LEU A 149 17.05 3.27 -9.87
C LEU A 149 15.67 2.79 -9.44
N LEU A 150 15.16 1.71 -10.03
CA LEU A 150 13.85 1.16 -9.66
C LEU A 150 13.85 0.69 -8.19
N LEU A 151 14.90 0.02 -7.74
CA LEU A 151 15.06 -0.41 -6.35
C LEU A 151 15.18 0.78 -5.38
N ALA A 152 15.86 1.86 -5.77
CA ALA A 152 15.92 3.08 -4.99
C ALA A 152 14.52 3.72 -4.82
N VAL A 153 13.73 3.78 -5.89
CA VAL A 153 12.34 4.26 -5.84
C VAL A 153 11.46 3.37 -4.96
N ILE A 154 11.57 2.04 -5.09
CA ILE A 154 10.86 1.09 -4.23
C ILE A 154 11.22 1.31 -2.76
N THR A 155 12.50 1.49 -2.45
CA THR A 155 12.97 1.71 -1.07
C THR A 155 12.40 3.01 -0.50
N GLU A 156 12.49 4.11 -1.26
CA GLU A 156 11.94 5.40 -0.86
C GLU A 156 10.42 5.34 -0.61
N GLN A 157 9.69 4.64 -1.47
CA GLN A 157 8.24 4.45 -1.32
C GLN A 157 7.88 3.59 -0.10
N ALA A 158 8.66 2.54 0.16
CA ALA A 158 8.48 1.70 1.34
C ALA A 158 8.72 2.49 2.63
N GLU A 159 9.77 3.31 2.68
CA GLU A 159 10.07 4.20 3.83
C GLU A 159 9.00 5.26 4.05
N GLN A 160 8.32 5.71 2.98
CA GLN A 160 7.22 6.66 3.08
C GLN A 160 5.92 6.04 3.62
N GLY A 161 5.77 4.71 3.56
CA GLY A 161 4.57 4.02 4.02
C GLY A 161 3.67 3.47 2.92
N VAL A 162 4.12 3.33 1.68
CA VAL A 162 3.33 2.66 0.63
C VAL A 162 3.03 1.21 1.04
N ASP A 163 1.75 0.81 1.00
CA ASP A 163 1.30 -0.49 1.51
C ASP A 163 1.43 -1.63 0.50
N TYR A 164 1.30 -1.31 -0.79
CA TYR A 164 1.46 -2.28 -1.87
C TYR A 164 1.98 -1.62 -3.15
N MET A 165 2.72 -2.39 -3.92
CA MET A 165 3.34 -1.92 -5.15
C MET A 165 2.91 -2.81 -6.30
N THR A 166 2.44 -2.19 -7.38
CA THR A 166 2.22 -2.89 -8.65
C THR A 166 3.54 -2.97 -9.39
N ILE A 167 4.07 -4.19 -9.53
CA ILE A 167 5.33 -4.46 -10.21
C ILE A 167 5.06 -5.36 -11.41
N HIS A 168 5.41 -4.88 -12.61
CA HIS A 168 5.19 -5.59 -13.86
C HIS A 168 6.30 -6.61 -14.16
N ALA A 169 6.64 -7.46 -13.18
CA ALA A 169 7.74 -8.44 -13.30
C ALA A 169 7.41 -9.65 -14.22
N GLY A 170 6.18 -9.76 -14.70
CA GLY A 170 5.73 -10.81 -15.61
C GLY A 170 5.86 -10.46 -17.10
N ILE A 171 6.37 -9.27 -17.43
CA ILE A 171 6.68 -8.88 -18.82
C ILE A 171 8.08 -9.41 -19.13
N LEU A 172 8.16 -10.49 -19.91
CA LEU A 172 9.38 -11.24 -20.23
C LEU A 172 9.96 -10.89 -21.60
#